data_AF-N1U5B6-F1
#
_entry.id   AF-N1U5B6-F1
#
_cell.length_a   1.000
_cell.length_b   1.000
_cell.length_c   1.000
_cell.angle_alpha   90.00
_cell.angle_beta   90.00
_cell.angle_gamma   90.00
#
_symmetry.space_group_name_H-M   'P 1'
#
loop_
_entity.id
_entity.type
_entity.pdbx_description
1 polymer ?
#
loop_
_entity_poly.entity_id
_entity_poly.type
_entity_poly.pdbx_seq_one_letter_code
_entity_poly.pdbx_strand_id
1 'polypeptide(L)'
;MYFKDISFIIIFLISISSAYPVSYEEAYMMEKEDPLFSIPLYEELLRTSQKSDIRKTASSRLFFLYEKYRKYVPAILIMIRSGKITDKKGRYPSIVSELADGLNVSPSALVSVISGCNKPISNPDIYFQETNPSQSEEESVSIGTSSMQTPEPAVVQEMPFLFKILSKKENAPLYKACYAVKIKTGDYDGWEKIHAFGEMKGVLNPQTSLALRISFTLHSGRGSAYKRIYSGGRLKSLNEEGKSDLLYLYGKFLRNLGKYDSSARYFWMSGSYANKDRSAIETAKTLLISGRKQEACSYLTKSFFPGDESEELLSRVCFKNFENTHPGQSFLKAIKILNNDIPDPVFEYFLGKKSPIKPKNRIRIIRTNPLRLTENFWMKNCFPVKRIQLLFGIIAKKKVRSSCPPCLSFCVNPIVPAYLRKI
;
A
#
# COMPACT_ATOMS: atom_id res chain seq x y z
N MET A 1 -1.38 -24.33 -37.72
CA MET A 1 -1.35 -24.93 -36.36
C MET A 1 -0.11 -24.51 -35.56
N TYR A 2 1.10 -24.55 -36.13
CA TYR A 2 2.37 -24.21 -35.45
C TYR A 2 2.49 -22.81 -34.80
N PHE A 3 1.77 -21.79 -35.30
CA PHE A 3 1.88 -20.42 -34.75
C PHE A 3 1.28 -20.27 -33.35
N LYS A 4 0.23 -21.05 -33.01
CA LYS A 4 -0.36 -21.02 -31.67
C LYS A 4 0.56 -21.67 -30.64
N ASP A 5 1.19 -22.79 -30.98
CA ASP A 5 2.07 -23.53 -30.06
C ASP A 5 3.36 -22.75 -29.77
N ILE A 6 3.94 -22.09 -30.78
CA ILE A 6 5.09 -21.19 -30.60
C ILE A 6 4.74 -19.99 -29.72
N SER A 7 3.52 -19.45 -29.84
CA SER A 7 3.04 -18.35 -28.99
C SER A 7 2.96 -18.77 -27.52
N PHE A 8 2.44 -19.97 -27.24
CA PHE A 8 2.37 -20.53 -25.89
C PHE A 8 3.77 -20.80 -25.30
N ILE A 9 4.70 -21.34 -26.09
CA ILE A 9 6.08 -21.58 -25.66
C ILE A 9 6.80 -20.26 -25.35
N ILE A 10 6.63 -19.22 -26.18
CA ILE A 10 7.22 -17.90 -25.93
C ILE A 10 6.60 -17.25 -24.69
N ILE A 11 5.28 -17.34 -24.49
CA ILE A 11 4.61 -16.84 -23.28
C ILE A 11 5.11 -17.58 -22.03
N PHE A 12 5.24 -18.90 -22.11
CA PHE A 12 5.74 -19.73 -21.01
C PHE A 12 7.22 -19.44 -20.68
N LEU A 13 8.07 -19.26 -21.70
CA LEU A 13 9.48 -18.87 -21.53
C LEU A 13 9.63 -17.45 -20.96
N ILE A 14 8.76 -16.51 -21.35
CA ILE A 14 8.73 -15.15 -20.75
C ILE A 14 8.29 -15.22 -19.28
N SER A 15 7.33 -16.09 -18.93
CA SER A 15 6.90 -16.29 -17.54
C SER A 15 7.97 -16.92 -16.64
N ILE A 16 8.82 -17.80 -17.18
CA ILE A 16 9.96 -18.38 -16.42
C ILE A 16 11.10 -17.35 -16.27
N SER A 17 11.29 -16.48 -17.26
CA SER A 17 12.37 -15.48 -17.28
C SER A 17 12.22 -14.37 -16.23
N SER A 18 11.08 -14.29 -15.53
CA SER A 18 10.83 -13.33 -14.46
C SER A 18 11.10 -13.88 -13.06
N ALA A 19 11.58 -15.13 -12.94
CA ALA A 19 11.95 -15.73 -11.67
C ALA A 19 13.44 -15.51 -11.40
N TYR A 20 13.76 -14.95 -10.24
CA TYR A 20 15.15 -14.87 -9.80
C TYR A 20 15.47 -16.17 -9.04
N PRO A 21 16.48 -16.95 -9.47
CA PRO A 21 16.85 -18.16 -8.75
C PRO A 21 17.45 -17.77 -7.40
N VAL A 22 16.65 -17.77 -6.33
CA VAL A 22 17.08 -17.44 -4.96
C VAL A 22 17.28 -18.72 -4.18
N SER A 23 18.43 -18.86 -3.51
CA SER A 23 18.67 -19.97 -2.58
C SER A 23 18.30 -19.58 -1.16
N TYR A 24 17.96 -20.57 -0.32
CA TYR A 24 17.70 -20.31 1.11
C TYR A 24 18.94 -19.75 1.81
N GLU A 25 20.13 -20.26 1.50
CA GLU A 25 21.38 -19.79 2.10
C GLU A 25 21.66 -18.33 1.78
N GLU A 26 21.40 -17.92 0.53
CA GLU A 26 21.53 -16.52 0.11
C GLU A 26 20.59 -15.60 0.92
N ALA A 27 19.33 -15.98 1.09
CA ALA A 27 18.37 -15.23 1.90
C ALA A 27 18.76 -15.18 3.38
N TYR A 28 19.29 -16.29 3.92
CA TYR A 28 19.73 -16.40 5.31
C TYR A 28 20.99 -15.57 5.60
N MET A 29 21.95 -15.55 4.68
CA MET A 29 23.13 -14.69 4.79
C MET A 29 22.74 -13.21 4.69
N MET A 30 21.85 -12.86 3.77
CA MET A 30 21.27 -11.51 3.69
C MET A 30 20.55 -11.12 4.98
N GLU A 31 19.85 -12.04 5.65
CA GLU A 31 19.17 -11.77 6.93
C GLU A 31 20.14 -11.36 8.03
N LYS A 32 21.35 -11.94 8.06
CA LYS A 32 22.39 -11.59 9.03
C LYS A 32 22.98 -10.21 8.76
N GLU A 33 23.20 -9.88 7.50
CA GLU A 33 23.80 -8.60 7.08
C GLU A 33 22.78 -7.45 7.14
N ASP A 34 21.60 -7.68 6.58
CA ASP A 34 20.54 -6.69 6.44
C ASP A 34 19.15 -7.36 6.42
N PRO A 35 18.54 -7.55 7.60
CA PRO A 35 17.28 -8.30 7.71
C PRO A 35 16.08 -7.65 7.01
N LEU A 36 16.15 -6.37 6.63
CA LEU A 36 15.08 -5.74 5.85
C LEU A 36 15.13 -6.20 4.38
N PHE A 37 16.32 -6.28 3.79
CA PHE A 37 16.49 -6.65 2.38
C PHE A 37 16.55 -8.17 2.15
N SER A 38 16.53 -8.98 3.21
CA SER A 38 16.30 -10.43 3.08
C SER A 38 14.82 -10.79 2.81
N ILE A 39 13.88 -9.92 3.18
CA ILE A 39 12.43 -10.09 2.94
C ILE A 39 12.11 -10.44 1.48
N PRO A 40 12.48 -9.63 0.47
CA PRO A 40 12.17 -9.93 -0.93
C PRO A 40 12.80 -11.25 -1.42
N LEU A 41 13.95 -11.65 -0.85
CA LEU A 41 14.57 -12.93 -1.18
C LEU A 41 13.74 -14.11 -0.64
N TYR A 42 13.24 -14.01 0.60
CA TYR A 42 12.35 -15.02 1.16
C TYR A 42 10.98 -15.06 0.47
N GLU A 43 10.42 -13.92 0.07
CA GLU A 43 9.19 -13.87 -0.73
C GLU A 43 9.35 -14.58 -2.07
N GLU A 44 10.45 -14.32 -2.78
CA GLU A 44 10.76 -14.98 -4.05
C GLU A 44 11.02 -16.48 -3.86
N LEU A 45 11.65 -16.89 -2.76
CA LEU A 45 11.86 -18.29 -2.40
C LEU A 45 10.53 -19.01 -2.16
N LEU A 46 9.54 -18.37 -1.52
CA LEU A 46 8.20 -18.93 -1.35
C LEU A 46 7.47 -19.13 -2.69
N ARG A 47 7.73 -18.26 -3.67
CA ARG A 47 7.13 -18.31 -5.00
C ARG A 47 7.76 -19.38 -5.89
N THR A 48 9.08 -19.55 -5.81
CA THR A 48 9.87 -20.34 -6.77
C THR A 48 10.26 -21.72 -6.26
N SER A 49 10.39 -21.92 -4.94
CA SER A 49 10.87 -23.18 -4.38
C SER A 49 9.82 -24.30 -4.51
N GLN A 50 10.25 -25.43 -5.07
CA GLN A 50 9.42 -26.64 -5.15
C GLN A 50 9.41 -27.44 -3.84
N LYS A 51 10.44 -27.27 -2.99
CA LYS A 51 10.61 -28.03 -1.74
C LYS A 51 9.69 -27.48 -0.64
N SER A 52 8.76 -28.30 -0.16
CA SER A 52 7.81 -27.95 0.91
C SER A 52 8.48 -27.51 2.21
N ASP A 53 9.57 -28.19 2.62
CA ASP A 53 10.25 -27.89 3.89
C ASP A 53 10.95 -26.54 3.85
N ILE A 54 11.60 -26.20 2.73
CA ILE A 54 12.20 -24.88 2.52
C ILE A 54 11.11 -23.80 2.58
N ARG A 55 9.95 -24.02 1.93
CA ARG A 55 8.84 -23.07 1.97
C ARG A 55 8.29 -22.89 3.39
N LYS A 56 8.17 -23.95 4.18
CA LYS A 56 7.72 -23.86 5.58
C LYS A 56 8.71 -23.05 6.43
N THR A 57 10.00 -23.34 6.33
CA THR A 57 11.05 -22.63 7.07
C THR A 57 11.12 -21.16 6.66
N ALA A 58 11.11 -20.88 5.35
CA ALA A 58 11.09 -19.52 4.82
C ALA A 58 9.84 -18.75 5.26
N SER A 59 8.66 -19.37 5.23
CA SER A 59 7.41 -18.73 5.68
C SER A 59 7.43 -18.39 7.17
N SER A 60 8.05 -19.23 8.00
CA SER A 60 8.21 -18.98 9.43
C SER A 60 9.15 -17.78 9.69
N ARG A 61 10.32 -17.78 9.04
CA ARG A 61 11.27 -16.65 9.09
C ARG A 61 10.64 -15.35 8.63
N LEU A 62 9.94 -15.39 7.50
CA LEU A 62 9.31 -14.24 6.88
C LEU A 62 8.22 -13.63 7.78
N PHE A 63 7.47 -14.45 8.53
CA PHE A 63 6.51 -13.96 9.52
C PHE A 63 7.19 -13.08 10.59
N PHE A 64 8.30 -13.55 11.17
CA PHE A 64 9.04 -12.77 12.18
C PHE A 64 9.66 -11.49 11.60
N LEU A 65 10.13 -11.53 10.35
CA LEU A 65 10.62 -10.34 9.66
C LEU A 65 9.47 -9.34 9.43
N TYR A 66 8.31 -9.80 8.99
CA TYR A 66 7.15 -8.94 8.83
C TYR A 66 6.66 -8.34 10.14
N GLU A 67 6.69 -9.08 11.24
CA GLU A 67 6.38 -8.55 12.56
C GLU A 67 7.38 -7.47 12.98
N LYS A 68 8.68 -7.75 12.85
CA LYS A 68 9.76 -6.83 13.18
C LYS A 68 9.68 -5.52 12.38
N TYR A 69 9.40 -5.61 11.09
CA TYR A 69 9.32 -4.46 10.17
C TYR A 69 7.90 -3.96 9.91
N ARG A 70 6.91 -4.41 10.70
CA ARG A 70 5.50 -3.97 10.64
C ARG A 70 4.87 -4.08 9.25
N LYS A 71 5.17 -5.15 8.52
CA LYS A 71 4.55 -5.48 7.22
C LYS A 71 3.21 -6.19 7.45
N TYR A 72 2.20 -5.41 7.83
CA TYR A 72 0.91 -5.92 8.34
C TYR A 72 0.16 -6.85 7.38
N VAL A 73 -0.14 -6.40 6.14
CA VAL A 73 -0.91 -7.19 5.17
C VAL A 73 -0.26 -8.54 4.84
N PRO A 74 1.02 -8.61 4.48
CA PRO A 74 1.63 -9.89 4.11
C PRO A 74 1.81 -10.81 5.34
N ALA A 75 2.03 -10.27 6.55
CA ALA A 75 1.97 -11.07 7.77
C ALA A 75 0.60 -11.71 7.99
N ILE A 76 -0.47 -10.93 7.84
CA ILE A 76 -1.86 -11.43 7.99
C ILE A 76 -2.15 -12.51 6.94
N LEU A 77 -1.69 -12.34 5.71
CA LEU A 77 -1.85 -13.36 4.66
C LEU A 77 -1.10 -14.66 4.97
N ILE A 78 0.11 -14.59 5.54
CA ILE A 78 0.84 -15.78 6.01
C ILE A 78 0.07 -16.48 7.13
N MET A 79 -0.44 -15.72 8.12
CA MET A 79 -1.24 -16.28 9.21
C MET A 79 -2.50 -16.97 8.70
N ILE A 80 -3.22 -16.36 7.75
CA ILE A 80 -4.40 -16.95 7.13
C ILE A 80 -4.06 -18.27 6.44
N ARG A 81 -2.98 -18.30 5.63
CA ARG A 81 -2.56 -19.53 4.91
C ARG A 81 -2.12 -20.65 5.85
N SER A 82 -1.53 -20.31 6.99
CA SER A 82 -1.11 -21.30 7.99
C SER A 82 -2.24 -21.82 8.88
N GLY A 83 -3.43 -21.21 8.82
CA GLY A 83 -4.58 -21.56 9.66
C GLY A 83 -4.43 -21.15 11.13
N LYS A 84 -3.37 -20.44 11.51
CA LYS A 84 -3.06 -20.02 12.89
C LYS A 84 -3.28 -18.52 13.08
N ILE A 85 -4.50 -18.06 12.81
CA ILE A 85 -4.86 -16.63 12.92
C ILE A 85 -5.02 -16.20 14.39
N THR A 86 -5.45 -17.11 15.26
CA THR A 86 -5.67 -16.84 16.69
C THR A 86 -4.85 -17.79 17.56
N ASP A 87 -4.53 -17.35 18.78
CA ASP A 87 -3.97 -18.24 19.80
C ASP A 87 -5.01 -19.30 20.23
N LYS A 88 -4.59 -20.28 21.05
CA LYS A 88 -5.49 -21.31 21.60
C LYS A 88 -6.65 -20.73 22.44
N LYS A 89 -6.58 -19.44 22.82
CA LYS A 89 -7.58 -18.71 23.58
C LYS A 89 -8.46 -17.81 22.70
N GLY A 90 -8.33 -17.91 21.37
CA GLY A 90 -9.11 -17.12 20.41
C GLY A 90 -8.66 -15.66 20.25
N ARG A 91 -7.49 -15.29 20.78
CA ARG A 91 -6.96 -13.92 20.70
C ARG A 91 -6.11 -13.73 19.46
N TYR A 92 -6.27 -12.57 18.83
CA TYR A 92 -5.46 -12.18 17.68
C TYR A 92 -4.05 -11.75 18.11
N PRO A 93 -3.02 -12.02 17.30
CA PRO A 93 -1.67 -11.53 17.50
C PRO A 93 -1.60 -9.99 17.57
N SER A 94 -0.59 -9.48 18.27
CA SER A 94 -0.35 -8.04 18.48
C SER A 94 -0.35 -7.24 17.17
N ILE A 95 0.23 -7.78 16.10
CA ILE A 95 0.28 -7.13 14.79
C ILE A 95 -1.11 -6.90 14.18
N VAL A 96 -2.06 -7.81 14.41
CA VAL A 96 -3.44 -7.67 13.92
C VAL A 96 -4.20 -6.67 14.78
N SER A 97 -4.08 -6.81 16.10
CA SER A 97 -4.75 -5.92 17.05
C SER A 97 -4.26 -4.48 16.91
N GLU A 98 -2.94 -4.25 16.82
CA GLU A 98 -2.36 -2.92 16.62
C GLU A 98 -2.93 -2.26 15.35
N LEU A 99 -2.94 -2.97 14.22
CA LEU A 99 -3.48 -2.41 12.97
C LEU A 99 -5.00 -2.17 13.05
N ALA A 100 -5.74 -3.10 13.63
CA ALA A 100 -7.19 -2.98 13.79
C ALA A 100 -7.56 -1.77 14.67
N ASP A 101 -6.84 -1.59 15.78
CA ASP A 101 -7.00 -0.45 16.70
C ASP A 101 -6.66 0.86 15.99
N GLY A 102 -5.57 0.90 15.22
CA GLY A 102 -5.19 2.08 14.43
C GLY A 102 -6.18 2.46 13.33
N LEU A 103 -6.84 1.46 12.74
CA LEU A 103 -7.90 1.67 11.76
C LEU A 103 -9.28 1.90 12.40
N ASN A 104 -9.40 1.75 13.72
CA ASN A 104 -10.64 1.79 14.48
C ASN A 104 -11.69 0.78 13.94
N VAL A 105 -11.26 -0.45 13.67
CA VAL A 105 -12.08 -1.54 13.14
C VAL A 105 -11.89 -2.80 13.97
N SER A 106 -12.82 -3.76 13.88
CA SER A 106 -12.63 -5.03 14.59
C SER A 106 -11.53 -5.89 13.94
N PRO A 107 -10.69 -6.58 14.74
CA PRO A 107 -9.67 -7.50 14.21
C PRO A 107 -10.24 -8.59 13.30
N SER A 108 -11.45 -9.07 13.61
CA SER A 108 -12.15 -10.07 12.79
C SER A 108 -12.56 -9.52 11.43
N ALA A 109 -13.06 -8.27 11.36
CA ALA A 109 -13.39 -7.62 10.09
C ALA A 109 -12.14 -7.40 9.24
N LEU A 110 -11.04 -6.92 9.84
CA LEU A 110 -9.76 -6.71 9.17
C LEU A 110 -9.24 -8.00 8.51
N VAL A 111 -9.16 -9.09 9.29
CA VAL A 111 -8.69 -10.39 8.77
C VAL A 111 -9.62 -10.93 7.69
N SER A 112 -10.93 -10.79 7.88
CA SER A 112 -11.92 -11.26 6.91
C SER A 112 -11.84 -10.50 5.58
N VAL A 113 -11.66 -9.18 5.62
CA VAL A 113 -11.49 -8.37 4.41
C VAL A 113 -10.18 -8.70 3.71
N ILE A 114 -9.06 -8.81 4.42
CA ILE A 114 -7.77 -9.18 3.81
C ILE A 114 -7.86 -10.57 3.16
N SER A 115 -8.47 -11.54 3.85
CA SER A 115 -8.70 -12.89 3.32
C SER A 115 -9.61 -12.89 2.10
N GLY A 116 -10.74 -12.18 2.16
CA GLY A 116 -11.72 -12.09 1.09
C GLY A 116 -11.18 -11.38 -0.15
N CYS A 117 -10.47 -10.28 0.02
CA CYS A 117 -9.90 -9.52 -1.09
C CYS A 117 -8.72 -10.24 -1.75
N ASN A 118 -8.04 -11.16 -1.06
CA ASN A 118 -6.98 -11.98 -1.64
C ASN A 118 -7.52 -13.08 -2.59
N LYS A 119 -8.81 -13.41 -2.51
CA LYS A 119 -9.46 -14.36 -3.44
C LYS A 119 -10.01 -13.63 -4.67
N PRO A 120 -10.00 -14.24 -5.86
CA PRO A 120 -10.67 -13.66 -7.03
C PRO A 120 -12.17 -13.56 -6.78
N ILE A 121 -12.79 -12.50 -7.28
CA ILE A 121 -14.25 -12.32 -7.18
C ILE A 121 -14.89 -12.98 -8.40
N SER A 122 -15.55 -14.11 -8.19
CA SER A 122 -16.28 -14.84 -9.24
C SER A 122 -17.34 -13.96 -9.93
N ASN A 123 -17.49 -14.12 -11.26
CA ASN A 123 -18.72 -13.75 -11.97
C ASN A 123 -19.76 -14.87 -11.77
N PRO A 124 -21.09 -14.60 -11.67
CA PRO A 124 -21.82 -13.44 -12.19
C PRO A 124 -22.48 -12.56 -11.09
N ASP A 125 -22.89 -11.36 -11.53
CA ASP A 125 -23.37 -10.23 -10.72
C ASP A 125 -24.73 -10.44 -10.07
N ILE A 126 -24.74 -11.08 -8.91
CA ILE A 126 -25.90 -11.15 -8.01
C ILE A 126 -26.25 -9.77 -7.40
N TYR A 127 -25.29 -8.85 -7.30
CA TYR A 127 -25.45 -7.57 -6.57
C TYR A 127 -25.77 -6.35 -7.45
N PHE A 128 -25.76 -6.52 -8.77
CA PHE A 128 -26.00 -5.45 -9.74
C PHE A 128 -27.17 -5.77 -10.69
N GLN A 129 -27.98 -6.81 -10.42
CA GLN A 129 -29.23 -6.97 -11.16
C GLN A 129 -30.16 -5.80 -10.82
N GLU A 130 -30.34 -4.92 -11.81
CA GLU A 130 -31.36 -3.88 -11.82
C GLU A 130 -32.74 -4.55 -11.65
N THR A 131 -33.38 -4.36 -10.51
CA THR A 131 -34.83 -4.53 -10.44
C THR A 131 -35.45 -3.44 -11.30
N ASN A 132 -35.83 -3.78 -12.54
CA ASN A 132 -36.70 -2.94 -13.35
C ASN A 132 -37.96 -2.63 -12.53
N PRO A 133 -38.31 -1.36 -12.28
CA PRO A 133 -39.62 -1.04 -11.75
C PRO A 133 -40.65 -1.45 -12.80
N SER A 134 -41.52 -2.39 -12.44
CA SER A 134 -42.65 -2.81 -13.25
C SER A 134 -43.39 -1.58 -13.76
N GLN A 135 -43.51 -1.50 -15.09
CA GLN A 135 -44.25 -0.48 -15.79
C GLN A 135 -45.68 -0.40 -15.25
N SER A 136 -46.12 0.84 -15.09
CA SER A 136 -47.51 1.23 -14.97
C SER A 136 -48.32 0.68 -16.15
N GLU A 137 -49.37 -0.09 -15.87
CA GLU A 137 -50.53 -0.19 -16.76
C GLU A 137 -51.77 0.21 -15.96
N GLU A 138 -52.33 1.36 -16.36
CA GLU A 138 -53.74 1.67 -16.18
C GLU A 138 -54.55 0.73 -17.08
N GLU A 139 -55.58 0.05 -16.55
CA GLU A 139 -56.96 0.04 -17.09
C GLU A 139 -57.87 -1.05 -16.45
N SER A 140 -59.04 -0.58 -15.98
CA SER A 140 -60.39 -1.19 -15.93
C SER A 140 -60.66 -2.66 -15.51
N VAL A 141 -61.42 -2.75 -14.40
CA VAL A 141 -62.54 -3.66 -14.02
C VAL A 141 -62.98 -4.79 -14.98
N SER A 142 -62.94 -6.08 -14.56
CA SER A 142 -64.11 -6.93 -14.22
C SER A 142 -63.80 -8.44 -14.02
N ILE A 143 -64.31 -8.97 -12.90
CA ILE A 143 -64.89 -10.31 -12.58
C ILE A 143 -64.17 -11.60 -13.04
N GLY A 144 -63.69 -12.37 -12.04
CA GLY A 144 -64.11 -13.77 -11.86
C GLY A 144 -63.17 -14.91 -12.25
N THR A 145 -62.80 -15.69 -11.24
CA THR A 145 -62.48 -17.14 -11.24
C THR A 145 -61.01 -17.52 -11.02
N SER A 146 -60.81 -18.12 -9.85
CA SER A 146 -59.63 -18.82 -9.33
C SER A 146 -58.98 -19.77 -10.33
N SER A 147 -57.67 -19.64 -10.53
CA SER A 147 -56.80 -20.81 -10.70
C SER A 147 -55.46 -20.55 -10.00
N MET A 148 -55.11 -21.47 -9.09
CA MET A 148 -53.84 -21.54 -8.38
C MET A 148 -52.66 -21.51 -9.36
N GLN A 149 -51.82 -20.49 -9.25
CA GLN A 149 -50.42 -20.59 -9.63
C GLN A 149 -49.57 -20.35 -8.38
N THR A 150 -48.93 -21.43 -7.95
CA THR A 150 -47.91 -21.47 -6.91
C THR A 150 -46.83 -20.44 -7.23
N PRO A 151 -46.47 -19.50 -6.32
CA PRO A 151 -45.32 -18.65 -6.55
C PRO A 151 -44.06 -19.51 -6.46
N GLU A 152 -43.34 -19.60 -7.57
CA GLU A 152 -41.99 -20.13 -7.64
C GLU A 152 -41.11 -19.41 -6.59
N PRO A 153 -40.31 -20.12 -5.78
CA PRO A 153 -39.63 -19.49 -4.65
C PRO A 153 -38.60 -18.48 -5.18
N ALA A 154 -38.82 -17.21 -4.86
CA ALA A 154 -37.85 -16.15 -5.02
C ALA A 154 -36.53 -16.60 -4.36
N VAL A 155 -35.51 -16.84 -5.17
CA VAL A 155 -34.17 -17.19 -4.69
C VAL A 155 -33.65 -15.97 -3.94
N VAL A 156 -33.71 -16.02 -2.60
CA VAL A 156 -33.10 -15.03 -1.72
C VAL A 156 -31.59 -15.18 -1.88
N GLN A 157 -30.99 -14.43 -2.80
CA GLN A 157 -29.56 -14.46 -3.03
C GLN A 157 -28.84 -13.79 -1.85
N GLU A 158 -28.19 -14.60 -1.02
CA GLU A 158 -27.47 -14.12 0.17
C GLU A 158 -26.21 -13.33 -0.24
N MET A 159 -25.98 -12.19 0.41
CA MET A 159 -24.79 -11.35 0.16
C MET A 159 -23.52 -12.05 0.65
N PRO A 160 -22.40 -12.05 -0.11
CA PRO A 160 -21.21 -12.78 0.26
C PRO A 160 -20.62 -12.06 1.47
N PHE A 161 -20.01 -12.83 2.35
CA PHE A 161 -19.54 -12.34 3.65
C PHE A 161 -18.65 -11.09 3.56
N LEU A 162 -17.81 -11.00 2.52
CA LEU A 162 -16.96 -9.82 2.26
C LEU A 162 -17.79 -8.53 2.10
N PHE A 163 -18.81 -8.54 1.26
CA PHE A 163 -19.66 -7.38 0.99
C PHE A 163 -20.55 -7.04 2.19
N LYS A 164 -20.97 -8.05 2.97
CA LYS A 164 -21.69 -7.85 4.24
C LYS A 164 -20.85 -7.10 5.27
N ILE A 165 -19.53 -7.35 5.34
CA ILE A 165 -18.62 -6.59 6.21
C ILE A 165 -18.39 -5.19 5.66
N LEU A 166 -18.13 -5.06 4.35
CA LEU A 166 -17.82 -3.79 3.68
C LEU A 166 -19.03 -2.85 3.53
N SER A 167 -20.26 -3.32 3.77
CA SER A 167 -21.46 -2.47 3.76
C SER A 167 -21.58 -1.59 5.01
N LYS A 168 -20.87 -1.93 6.09
CA LYS A 168 -20.89 -1.15 7.33
C LYS A 168 -20.00 0.08 7.21
N LYS A 169 -20.52 1.26 7.62
CA LYS A 169 -19.79 2.53 7.58
C LYS A 169 -18.52 2.54 8.45
N GLU A 170 -18.53 1.84 9.58
CA GLU A 170 -17.35 1.66 10.45
C GLU A 170 -16.15 1.03 9.71
N ASN A 171 -16.42 0.22 8.69
CA ASN A 171 -15.41 -0.50 7.92
C ASN A 171 -14.92 0.26 6.67
N ALA A 172 -15.28 1.55 6.51
CA ALA A 172 -14.81 2.36 5.39
C ALA A 172 -13.27 2.36 5.21
N PRO A 173 -12.44 2.38 6.27
CA PRO A 173 -10.98 2.28 6.13
C PRO A 173 -10.51 0.97 5.47
N LEU A 174 -11.27 -0.12 5.62
CA LEU A 174 -10.92 -1.43 5.08
C LEU A 174 -10.96 -1.48 3.55
N TYR A 175 -11.64 -0.53 2.89
CA TYR A 175 -11.56 -0.41 1.42
C TYR A 175 -10.14 -0.10 0.94
N LYS A 176 -9.36 0.68 1.70
CA LYS A 176 -7.95 0.96 1.37
C LYS A 176 -7.07 -0.27 1.53
N ALA A 177 -7.33 -1.08 2.55
CA ALA A 177 -6.66 -2.37 2.75
C ALA A 177 -7.01 -3.36 1.63
N CYS A 178 -8.29 -3.46 1.29
CA CYS A 178 -8.77 -4.30 0.19
C CYS A 178 -8.19 -3.87 -1.16
N TYR A 179 -8.13 -2.55 -1.42
CA TYR A 179 -7.47 -1.98 -2.58
C TYR A 179 -6.01 -2.47 -2.68
N ALA A 180 -5.22 -2.31 -1.62
CA ALA A 180 -3.82 -2.74 -1.61
C ALA A 180 -3.68 -4.24 -1.95
N VAL A 181 -4.51 -5.09 -1.35
CA VAL A 181 -4.52 -6.53 -1.63
C VAL A 181 -4.88 -6.82 -3.09
N LYS A 182 -5.93 -6.20 -3.64
CA LYS A 182 -6.38 -6.43 -5.02
C LYS A 182 -5.38 -6.00 -6.08
N ILE A 183 -4.75 -4.84 -5.88
CA ILE A 183 -3.70 -4.39 -6.80
C ILE A 183 -2.48 -5.32 -6.71
N LYS A 184 -2.12 -5.82 -5.50
CA LYS A 184 -1.02 -6.80 -5.33
C LYS A 184 -1.30 -8.12 -6.03
N THR A 185 -2.54 -8.62 -5.98
CA THR A 185 -2.90 -9.87 -6.68
C THR A 185 -3.10 -9.67 -8.19
N GLY A 186 -3.22 -8.42 -8.65
CA GLY A 186 -3.52 -8.08 -10.04
C GLY A 186 -4.98 -8.30 -10.42
N ASP A 187 -5.87 -8.46 -9.44
CA ASP A 187 -7.32 -8.62 -9.65
C ASP A 187 -7.99 -7.25 -9.76
N TYR A 188 -7.75 -6.59 -10.90
CA TYR A 188 -8.29 -5.26 -11.20
C TYR A 188 -9.81 -5.28 -11.37
N ASP A 189 -10.36 -6.33 -12.00
CA ASP A 189 -11.81 -6.47 -12.23
C ASP A 189 -12.55 -6.65 -10.89
N GLY A 190 -12.00 -7.46 -9.98
CA GLY A 190 -12.54 -7.62 -8.64
C GLY A 190 -12.52 -6.31 -7.84
N TRP A 191 -11.46 -5.52 -7.97
CA TRP A 191 -11.41 -4.19 -7.35
C TRP A 191 -12.51 -3.26 -7.86
N GLU A 192 -12.74 -3.18 -9.17
CA GLU A 192 -13.76 -2.28 -9.74
C GLU A 192 -15.15 -2.59 -9.18
N LYS A 193 -15.49 -3.87 -8.97
CA LYS A 193 -16.75 -4.29 -8.35
C LYS A 193 -16.87 -3.89 -6.88
N ILE A 194 -15.81 -4.12 -6.09
CA ILE A 194 -15.78 -3.72 -4.68
C ILE A 194 -15.93 -2.20 -4.57
N HIS A 195 -15.21 -1.45 -5.42
CA HIS A 195 -15.25 0.00 -5.45
C HIS A 195 -16.65 0.51 -5.80
N ALA A 196 -17.27 -0.02 -6.86
CA ALA A 196 -18.64 0.31 -7.27
C ALA A 196 -19.66 0.01 -6.17
N PHE A 197 -19.55 -1.13 -5.49
CA PHE A 197 -20.40 -1.47 -4.35
C PHE A 197 -20.28 -0.43 -3.21
N GLY A 198 -19.05 -0.02 -2.88
CA GLY A 198 -18.81 0.99 -1.84
C GLY A 198 -19.36 2.37 -2.18
N GLU A 199 -19.34 2.75 -3.47
CA GLU A 199 -19.99 3.97 -3.97
C GLU A 199 -21.52 3.85 -3.88
N MET A 200 -22.11 2.76 -4.38
CA MET A 200 -23.56 2.55 -4.36
C MET A 200 -24.14 2.52 -2.95
N LYS A 201 -23.43 1.92 -1.98
CA LYS A 201 -23.86 1.89 -0.58
C LYS A 201 -23.56 3.18 0.20
N GLY A 202 -22.92 4.16 -0.42
CA GLY A 202 -22.54 5.42 0.24
C GLY A 202 -21.60 5.23 1.44
N VAL A 203 -20.80 4.16 1.43
CA VAL A 203 -19.80 3.89 2.48
C VAL A 203 -18.53 4.69 2.19
N LEU A 204 -18.17 4.83 0.92
CA LEU A 204 -17.02 5.62 0.49
C LEU A 204 -17.40 7.10 0.35
N ASN A 205 -16.68 7.97 1.06
CA ASN A 205 -16.72 9.41 0.82
C ASN A 205 -16.31 9.69 -0.65
N PRO A 206 -17.00 10.59 -1.38
CA PRO A 206 -16.62 11.02 -2.72
C PRO A 206 -15.12 11.33 -2.92
N GLN A 207 -14.47 11.95 -1.94
CA GLN A 207 -13.03 12.28 -2.03
C GLN A 207 -12.16 11.03 -1.99
N THR A 208 -12.41 10.13 -1.03
CA THR A 208 -11.72 8.84 -0.91
C THR A 208 -11.97 7.99 -2.15
N SER A 209 -13.21 7.97 -2.65
CA SER A 209 -13.58 7.24 -3.86
C SER A 209 -12.78 7.74 -5.07
N LEU A 210 -12.73 9.06 -5.27
CA LEU A 210 -11.96 9.69 -6.34
C LEU A 210 -10.47 9.34 -6.24
N ALA A 211 -9.87 9.44 -5.05
CA ALA A 211 -8.47 9.13 -4.83
C ALA A 211 -8.15 7.65 -5.16
N LEU A 212 -9.00 6.72 -4.74
CA LEU A 212 -8.87 5.30 -5.05
C LEU A 212 -9.02 5.02 -6.54
N ARG A 213 -9.95 5.70 -7.21
CA ARG A 213 -10.22 5.55 -8.65
C ARG A 213 -9.09 6.11 -9.52
N ILE A 214 -8.48 7.23 -9.14
CA ILE A 214 -7.26 7.77 -9.79
C ILE A 214 -6.09 6.82 -9.53
N SER A 215 -5.91 6.38 -8.29
CA SER A 215 -4.85 5.42 -7.94
C SER A 215 -4.98 4.15 -8.76
N PHE A 216 -6.18 3.57 -8.86
CA PHE A 216 -6.45 2.41 -9.69
C PHE A 216 -5.97 2.63 -11.13
N THR A 217 -6.34 3.75 -11.75
CA THR A 217 -5.95 4.08 -13.13
C THR A 217 -4.44 4.16 -13.30
N LEU A 218 -3.72 4.70 -12.30
CA LEU A 218 -2.26 4.77 -12.31
C LEU A 218 -1.59 3.39 -12.22
N HIS A 219 -2.19 2.42 -11.53
CA HIS A 219 -1.62 1.08 -11.37
C HIS A 219 -2.06 0.11 -12.47
N SER A 220 -3.32 0.17 -12.91
CA SER A 220 -3.86 -0.74 -13.92
C SER A 220 -3.59 -0.28 -15.36
N GLY A 221 -3.29 1.02 -15.56
CA GLY A 221 -3.21 1.63 -16.88
C GLY A 221 -4.57 1.77 -17.59
N ARG A 222 -5.68 1.42 -16.92
CA ARG A 222 -7.03 1.44 -17.51
C ARG A 222 -7.68 2.82 -17.42
N GLY A 223 -7.81 3.48 -18.56
CA GLY A 223 -8.42 4.81 -18.70
C GLY A 223 -7.42 5.95 -18.53
N SER A 224 -7.92 7.19 -18.48
CA SER A 224 -7.07 8.39 -18.41
C SER A 224 -6.99 8.93 -16.98
N ALA A 225 -5.83 8.77 -16.34
CA ALA A 225 -5.55 9.35 -15.03
C ALA A 225 -5.68 10.88 -15.07
N TYR A 226 -5.18 11.50 -16.14
CA TYR A 226 -5.29 12.95 -16.34
C TYR A 226 -6.74 13.44 -16.36
N LYS A 227 -7.63 12.78 -17.12
CA LYS A 227 -9.05 13.16 -17.19
C LYS A 227 -9.70 13.10 -15.80
N ARG A 228 -9.42 12.05 -15.03
CA ARG A 228 -9.96 11.85 -13.67
C ARG A 228 -9.40 12.88 -12.66
N ILE A 229 -8.12 13.20 -12.75
CA ILE A 229 -7.48 14.24 -11.92
C ILE A 229 -8.07 15.62 -12.25
N TYR A 230 -8.20 15.93 -13.53
CA TYR A 230 -8.73 17.21 -13.99
C TYR A 230 -10.21 17.38 -13.61
N SER A 231 -11.04 16.33 -13.75
CA SER A 231 -12.42 16.36 -13.26
C SER A 231 -12.48 16.48 -11.73
N GLY A 232 -11.55 15.84 -11.02
CA GLY A 232 -11.43 15.92 -9.57
C GLY A 232 -11.08 17.32 -9.07
N GLY A 233 -10.20 18.03 -9.78
CA GLY A 233 -9.81 19.41 -9.46
C GLY A 233 -10.90 20.45 -9.65
N ARG A 234 -12.00 20.12 -10.34
CA ARG A 234 -13.18 20.99 -10.47
C ARG A 234 -14.10 20.94 -9.25
N LEU A 235 -13.88 20.02 -8.32
CA LEU A 235 -14.61 19.97 -7.06
C LEU A 235 -14.12 21.13 -6.17
N LYS A 236 -14.80 22.28 -6.26
CA LYS A 236 -14.58 23.43 -5.35
C LYS A 236 -14.77 23.08 -3.85
N SER A 237 -15.24 21.87 -3.55
CA SER A 237 -15.56 21.32 -2.24
C SER A 237 -14.51 20.36 -1.66
N LEU A 238 -13.31 20.24 -2.24
CA LEU A 238 -12.26 19.41 -1.63
C LEU A 238 -11.77 20.04 -0.32
N ASN A 239 -11.69 19.22 0.73
CA ASN A 239 -11.01 19.60 1.96
C ASN A 239 -9.48 19.60 1.74
N GLU A 240 -8.72 20.06 2.74
CA GLU A 240 -7.25 20.16 2.64
C GLU A 240 -6.59 18.79 2.39
N GLU A 241 -7.10 17.71 3.00
CA GLU A 241 -6.62 16.35 2.75
C GLU A 241 -6.86 15.90 1.30
N GLY A 242 -8.05 16.14 0.76
CA GLY A 242 -8.42 15.82 -0.61
C GLY A 242 -7.63 16.62 -1.64
N LYS A 243 -7.33 17.90 -1.35
CA LYS A 243 -6.41 18.72 -2.17
C LYS A 243 -4.99 18.15 -2.14
N SER A 244 -4.48 17.79 -0.96
CA SER A 244 -3.18 17.14 -0.80
C SER A 244 -3.10 15.84 -1.60
N ASP A 245 -4.09 14.95 -1.45
CA ASP A 245 -4.13 13.67 -2.15
C ASP A 245 -4.22 13.85 -3.67
N LEU A 246 -5.01 14.80 -4.16
CA LEU A 246 -5.10 15.08 -5.59
C LEU A 246 -3.76 15.56 -6.18
N LEU A 247 -3.09 16.50 -5.51
CA LEU A 247 -1.77 17.01 -5.94
C LEU A 247 -0.71 15.92 -5.87
N TYR A 248 -0.74 15.10 -4.82
CA TYR A 248 0.13 13.93 -4.69
C TYR A 248 -0.06 12.95 -5.85
N LEU A 249 -1.31 12.61 -6.19
CA LEU A 249 -1.61 11.70 -7.29
C LEU A 249 -1.22 12.29 -8.65
N TYR A 250 -1.36 13.60 -8.83
CA TYR A 250 -0.87 14.30 -10.01
C TYR A 250 0.67 14.30 -10.10
N GLY A 251 1.36 14.48 -8.96
CA GLY A 251 2.80 14.27 -8.87
C GLY A 251 3.20 12.87 -9.34
N LYS A 252 2.55 11.82 -8.82
CA LYS A 252 2.77 10.42 -9.29
C LYS A 252 2.55 10.26 -10.79
N PHE A 253 1.48 10.81 -11.33
CA PHE A 253 1.22 10.78 -12.77
C PHE A 253 2.36 11.41 -13.57
N LEU A 254 2.84 12.59 -13.18
CA LEU A 254 3.95 13.27 -13.85
C LEU A 254 5.27 12.50 -13.72
N ARG A 255 5.52 11.87 -12.57
CA ARG A 255 6.69 11.01 -12.37
C ARG A 255 6.69 9.83 -13.32
N ASN A 256 5.54 9.18 -13.50
CA ASN A 256 5.39 8.06 -14.44
C ASN A 256 5.60 8.49 -15.91
N LEU A 257 5.40 9.77 -16.23
CA LEU A 257 5.73 10.36 -17.53
C LEU A 257 7.21 10.78 -17.67
N GLY A 258 8.03 10.62 -16.62
CA GLY A 258 9.42 11.09 -16.59
C GLY A 258 9.59 12.59 -16.38
N LYS A 259 8.51 13.33 -16.04
CA LYS A 259 8.56 14.77 -15.77
C LYS A 259 8.94 15.04 -14.30
N TYR A 260 10.18 14.72 -13.94
CA TYR A 260 10.64 14.72 -12.55
C TYR A 260 10.57 16.10 -11.86
N ASP A 261 10.98 17.19 -12.51
CA ASP A 261 10.94 18.52 -11.88
C ASP A 261 9.52 18.98 -11.57
N SER A 262 8.59 18.79 -12.52
CA SER A 262 7.18 19.09 -12.29
C SER A 262 6.60 18.20 -11.20
N SER A 263 6.92 16.90 -11.23
CA SER A 263 6.48 15.95 -10.21
C SER A 263 6.95 16.35 -8.81
N ALA A 264 8.22 16.71 -8.64
CA ALA A 264 8.79 17.14 -7.36
C ALA A 264 8.06 18.37 -6.82
N ARG A 265 7.76 19.35 -7.69
CA ARG A 265 6.98 20.54 -7.32
C ARG A 265 5.58 20.18 -6.82
N TYR A 266 4.87 19.28 -7.49
CA TYR A 266 3.52 18.87 -7.08
C TYR A 266 3.53 18.04 -5.79
N PHE A 267 4.56 17.21 -5.58
CA PHE A 267 4.74 16.55 -4.28
C PHE A 267 4.95 17.57 -3.17
N TRP A 268 5.87 18.53 -3.34
CA TRP A 268 6.09 19.58 -2.36
C TRP A 268 4.81 20.39 -2.06
N MET A 269 4.10 20.82 -3.11
CA MET A 269 2.82 21.54 -2.97
C MET A 269 1.77 20.73 -2.21
N SER A 270 1.72 19.40 -2.38
CA SER A 270 0.77 18.56 -1.63
C SER A 270 0.96 18.66 -0.12
N GLY A 271 2.19 18.87 0.33
CA GLY A 271 2.57 19.04 1.74
C GLY A 271 2.10 20.34 2.36
N SER A 272 1.92 21.38 1.56
CA SER A 272 1.37 22.66 2.02
C SER A 272 -0.07 22.54 2.51
N TYR A 273 -0.82 21.54 2.00
CA TYR A 273 -2.19 21.25 2.40
C TYR A 273 -2.26 20.23 3.55
N ALA A 274 -1.63 19.06 3.39
CA ALA A 274 -1.62 18.00 4.39
C ALA A 274 -0.42 17.05 4.20
N ASN A 275 -0.12 16.20 5.20
CA ASN A 275 0.90 15.15 5.13
C ASN A 275 2.29 15.65 4.69
N LYS A 276 2.85 16.60 5.46
CA LYS A 276 4.18 17.19 5.20
C LYS A 276 5.28 16.13 5.05
N ASP A 277 5.29 15.12 5.90
CA ASP A 277 6.30 14.06 5.85
C ASP A 277 6.25 13.28 4.52
N ARG A 278 5.06 12.85 4.11
CA ARG A 278 4.84 12.17 2.81
C ARG A 278 5.33 13.04 1.66
N SER A 279 5.01 14.33 1.69
CA SER A 279 5.40 15.28 0.65
C SER A 279 6.91 15.45 0.53
N ALA A 280 7.62 15.55 1.67
CA ALA A 280 9.06 15.73 1.72
C ALA A 280 9.78 14.48 1.21
N ILE A 281 9.34 13.30 1.65
CA ILE A 281 9.90 12.01 1.22
C ILE A 281 9.76 11.84 -0.30
N GLU A 282 8.56 12.06 -0.85
CA GLU A 282 8.31 11.80 -2.27
C GLU A 282 8.95 12.84 -3.18
N THR A 283 9.12 14.07 -2.68
CA THR A 283 9.97 15.10 -3.32
C THR A 283 11.42 14.65 -3.34
N ALA A 284 11.97 14.20 -2.20
CA ALA A 284 13.34 13.71 -2.09
C ALA A 284 13.61 12.52 -3.02
N LYS A 285 12.74 11.51 -3.03
CA LYS A 285 12.83 10.35 -3.95
C LYS A 285 12.90 10.79 -5.42
N THR A 286 12.07 11.76 -5.79
CA THR A 286 11.97 12.24 -7.17
C THR A 286 13.20 13.08 -7.58
N LEU A 287 13.73 13.89 -6.66
CA LEU A 287 14.97 14.64 -6.89
C LEU A 287 16.21 13.73 -6.95
N LEU A 288 16.19 12.61 -6.20
CA LEU A 288 17.28 11.65 -6.22
C LEU A 288 17.45 11.02 -7.60
N ILE A 289 16.37 10.50 -8.19
CA ILE A 289 16.42 9.90 -9.53
C ILE A 289 16.74 10.91 -10.64
N SER A 290 16.44 12.20 -10.44
CA SER A 290 16.84 13.27 -11.36
C SER A 290 18.31 13.68 -11.22
N GLY A 291 19.08 13.05 -10.32
CA GLY A 291 20.49 13.33 -10.09
C GLY A 291 20.78 14.50 -9.13
N ARG A 292 19.75 15.06 -8.47
CA ARG A 292 19.86 16.21 -7.56
C ARG A 292 20.00 15.74 -6.10
N LYS A 293 21.00 14.90 -5.83
CA LYS A 293 21.20 14.24 -4.52
C LYS A 293 21.27 15.22 -3.35
N GLN A 294 22.08 16.28 -3.45
CA GLN A 294 22.26 17.24 -2.36
C GLN A 294 20.93 17.89 -1.95
N GLU A 295 20.13 18.27 -2.94
CA GLU A 295 18.80 18.84 -2.72
C GLU A 295 17.82 17.80 -2.20
N ALA A 296 17.83 16.57 -2.74
CA ALA A 296 17.00 15.48 -2.24
C ALA A 296 17.22 15.25 -0.73
N CYS A 297 18.47 15.25 -0.28
CA CYS A 297 18.81 15.06 1.12
C CYS A 297 18.47 16.27 2.00
N SER A 298 18.38 17.48 1.44
CA SER A 298 17.96 18.68 2.19
C SER A 298 16.48 18.64 2.63
N TYR A 299 15.65 17.87 1.92
CA TYR A 299 14.25 17.65 2.28
C TYR A 299 14.06 16.66 3.43
N LEU A 300 15.10 15.92 3.83
CA LEU A 300 15.02 14.95 4.91
C LEU A 300 15.63 15.51 6.19
N THR A 301 14.90 15.40 7.29
CA THR A 301 15.41 15.76 8.60
C THR A 301 16.29 14.65 9.17
N LYS A 302 17.19 14.98 10.10
CA LYS A 302 17.99 13.97 10.83
C LYS A 302 17.14 13.00 11.65
N SER A 303 15.89 13.37 11.96
CA SER A 303 14.89 12.53 12.63
C SER A 303 14.05 11.71 11.65
N PHE A 304 14.43 11.65 10.37
CA PHE A 304 13.74 10.82 9.38
C PHE A 304 13.80 9.34 9.77
N PHE A 305 12.63 8.75 9.98
CA PHE A 305 12.49 7.33 10.24
C PHE A 305 11.93 6.65 8.98
N PRO A 306 12.69 5.77 8.34
CA PRO A 306 12.22 5.08 7.15
C PRO A 306 11.11 4.09 7.49
N GLY A 307 10.02 4.13 6.72
CA GLY A 307 8.86 3.25 6.89
C GLY A 307 8.82 2.08 5.91
N ASP A 308 9.66 2.07 4.88
CA ASP A 308 9.80 0.97 3.92
C ASP A 308 11.22 0.85 3.36
N GLU A 309 11.46 -0.15 2.51
CA GLU A 309 12.74 -0.47 1.89
C GLU A 309 13.29 0.69 1.08
N SER A 310 12.44 1.38 0.32
CA SER A 310 12.84 2.52 -0.51
C SER A 310 13.23 3.73 0.35
N GLU A 311 12.52 3.96 1.45
CA GLU A 311 12.83 5.00 2.42
C GLU A 311 14.11 4.68 3.21
N GLU A 312 14.37 3.40 3.54
CA GLU A 312 15.63 2.99 4.17
C GLU A 312 16.81 3.20 3.22
N LEU A 313 16.68 2.86 1.94
CA LEU A 313 17.71 3.18 0.94
C LEU A 313 17.95 4.69 0.84
N LEU A 314 16.88 5.48 0.81
CA LEU A 314 16.99 6.93 0.77
C LEU A 314 17.71 7.47 2.02
N SER A 315 17.40 6.94 3.20
CA SER A 315 18.09 7.27 4.45
C SER A 315 19.58 6.93 4.38
N ARG A 316 19.94 5.77 3.82
CA ARG A 316 21.34 5.34 3.63
C ARG A 316 22.11 6.25 2.68
N VAL A 317 21.49 6.69 1.60
CA VAL A 317 22.07 7.63 0.64
C VAL A 317 22.36 8.97 1.29
N CYS A 318 21.42 9.48 2.10
CA CYS A 318 21.53 10.83 2.65
C CYS A 318 22.32 10.93 3.96
N PHE A 319 22.33 9.88 4.80
CA PHE A 319 22.92 9.96 6.14
C PHE A 319 24.05 8.96 6.39
N LYS A 320 24.15 7.86 5.62
CA LYS A 320 25.12 6.79 5.87
C LYS A 320 26.20 6.64 4.78
N ASN A 321 26.27 7.57 3.83
CA ASN A 321 27.24 7.58 2.72
C ASN A 321 27.40 6.23 2.01
N PHE A 322 26.28 5.52 1.83
CA PHE A 322 26.27 4.13 1.39
C PHE A 322 26.78 3.91 -0.05
N GLU A 323 26.83 4.96 -0.87
CA GLU A 323 27.36 4.88 -2.25
C GLU A 323 28.85 4.51 -2.33
N ASN A 324 29.62 4.76 -1.27
CA ASN A 324 31.05 4.40 -1.25
C ASN A 324 31.28 2.90 -1.00
N THR A 325 30.23 2.19 -0.57
CA THR A 325 30.26 0.76 -0.33
C THR A 325 29.62 0.08 -1.52
N HIS A 326 30.37 -0.71 -2.28
CA HIS A 326 29.82 -1.47 -3.39
C HIS A 326 28.77 -2.45 -2.84
N PRO A 327 27.47 -2.32 -3.20
CA PRO A 327 26.46 -3.22 -2.70
C PRO A 327 26.74 -4.65 -3.18
N GLY A 328 26.66 -5.62 -2.26
CA GLY A 328 26.83 -7.03 -2.60
C GLY A 328 25.81 -7.52 -3.63
N GLN A 329 26.14 -8.61 -4.33
CA GLN A 329 25.27 -9.15 -5.40
C GLN A 329 23.87 -9.52 -4.88
N SER A 330 23.77 -10.12 -3.69
CA SER A 330 22.50 -10.49 -3.05
C SER A 330 21.63 -9.26 -2.75
N PHE A 331 22.26 -8.16 -2.34
CA PHE A 331 21.57 -6.89 -2.09
C PHE A 331 21.03 -6.27 -3.38
N LEU A 332 21.84 -6.25 -4.45
CA LEU A 332 21.36 -5.79 -5.76
C LEU A 332 20.23 -6.66 -6.30
N LYS A 333 20.27 -7.97 -6.05
CA LYS A 333 19.20 -8.89 -6.41
C LYS A 333 17.91 -8.60 -5.63
N ALA A 334 18.01 -8.35 -4.32
CA ALA A 334 16.89 -7.91 -3.51
C ALA A 334 16.26 -6.61 -4.06
N ILE A 335 17.09 -5.61 -4.41
CA ILE A 335 16.61 -4.37 -5.03
C ILE A 335 15.93 -4.64 -6.38
N LYS A 336 16.46 -5.55 -7.21
CA LYS A 336 15.83 -5.93 -8.49
C LYS A 336 14.46 -6.58 -8.28
N ILE A 337 14.32 -7.46 -7.29
CA ILE A 337 13.03 -8.07 -6.94
C ILE A 337 12.06 -6.97 -6.50
N LEU A 338 12.46 -6.14 -5.54
CA LEU A 338 11.65 -5.02 -5.05
C LEU A 338 11.22 -4.06 -6.17
N ASN A 339 12.12 -3.71 -7.08
CA ASN A 339 11.81 -2.81 -8.19
C ASN A 339 10.90 -3.43 -9.24
N ASN A 340 10.95 -4.76 -9.39
CA ASN A 340 10.02 -5.47 -10.26
C ASN A 340 8.63 -5.55 -9.64
N ASP A 341 8.54 -5.74 -8.32
CA ASP A 341 7.27 -5.81 -7.61
C ASP A 341 6.63 -4.42 -7.44
N ILE A 342 7.42 -3.41 -7.05
CA ILE A 342 7.00 -2.02 -6.85
C ILE A 342 8.11 -1.08 -7.34
N PRO A 343 8.04 -0.58 -8.59
CA PRO A 343 8.96 0.44 -9.07
C PRO A 343 8.94 1.67 -8.18
N ASP A 344 10.11 2.03 -7.67
CA ASP A 344 10.32 3.24 -6.88
C ASP A 344 11.57 3.96 -7.40
N PRO A 345 11.54 5.31 -7.50
CA PRO A 345 12.68 6.10 -7.95
C PRO A 345 14.01 5.77 -7.24
N VAL A 346 13.95 5.41 -5.96
CA VAL A 346 15.16 5.09 -5.18
C VAL A 346 15.74 3.77 -5.66
N PHE A 347 14.92 2.75 -5.92
CA PHE A 347 15.43 1.49 -6.46
C PHE A 347 16.04 1.69 -7.85
N GLU A 348 15.39 2.48 -8.71
CA GLU A 348 15.90 2.78 -10.05
C GLU A 348 17.25 3.50 -10.02
N TYR A 349 17.43 4.41 -9.05
CA TYR A 349 18.70 5.10 -8.80
C TYR A 349 19.83 4.10 -8.49
N PHE A 350 19.58 3.16 -7.57
CA PHE A 350 20.55 2.11 -7.20
C PHE A 350 20.84 1.12 -8.33
N LEU A 351 19.85 0.84 -9.20
CA LEU A 351 20.03 -0.03 -10.35
C LEU A 351 20.72 0.67 -11.54
N GLY A 352 21.11 1.94 -11.40
CA GLY A 352 21.85 2.68 -12.42
C GLY A 352 21.02 3.03 -13.66
N LYS A 353 19.68 3.05 -13.56
CA LYS A 353 18.84 3.59 -14.64
C LYS A 353 19.03 5.10 -14.68
N LYS A 354 19.95 5.57 -15.52
CA LYS A 354 20.10 7.00 -15.81
C LYS A 354 18.79 7.52 -16.41
N SER A 355 18.26 8.60 -15.84
CA SER A 355 17.21 9.42 -16.46
C SER A 355 17.55 9.65 -17.94
N PRO A 356 16.59 9.51 -18.88
CA PRO A 356 16.82 9.88 -20.26
C PRO A 356 17.04 11.39 -20.33
N ILE A 357 18.31 11.79 -20.38
CA ILE A 357 18.69 13.15 -20.73
C ILE A 357 18.33 13.35 -22.21
N LYS A 358 17.24 14.12 -22.42
CA LYS A 358 16.59 14.57 -23.67
C LYS A 358 15.43 13.71 -24.21
N PRO A 359 14.31 14.35 -24.61
CA PRO A 359 13.19 13.67 -25.24
C PRO A 359 13.58 13.35 -26.69
N LYS A 360 13.86 12.08 -26.98
CA LYS A 360 13.61 11.58 -28.34
C LYS A 360 12.17 11.14 -28.36
N ASN A 361 11.38 11.82 -29.20
CA ASN A 361 10.04 11.43 -29.62
C ASN A 361 10.07 9.97 -30.10
N ARG A 362 9.85 9.05 -29.17
CA ARG A 362 9.40 7.70 -29.43
C ARG A 362 8.32 7.45 -28.42
N ILE A 363 7.08 7.55 -28.90
CA ILE A 363 5.95 6.86 -28.30
C ILE A 363 6.32 5.38 -28.36
N ARG A 364 7.04 4.90 -27.34
CA ARG A 364 7.03 3.47 -27.03
C ARG A 364 5.68 3.24 -26.41
N ILE A 365 4.82 2.58 -27.18
CA ILE A 365 3.70 1.83 -26.65
C ILE A 365 4.32 0.86 -25.64
N ILE A 366 4.31 1.24 -24.37
CA ILE A 366 4.69 0.34 -23.29
C ILE A 366 3.57 -0.70 -23.26
N ARG A 367 3.80 -1.84 -23.90
CA ARG A 367 3.11 -3.08 -23.54
C ARG A 367 3.49 -3.34 -22.09
N THR A 368 2.65 -2.90 -21.17
CA THR A 368 2.75 -3.22 -19.75
C THR A 368 2.53 -4.71 -19.59
N ASN A 369 3.56 -5.44 -19.16
CA ASN A 369 3.39 -6.80 -18.66
C ASN A 369 2.47 -6.76 -17.42
N PRO A 370 1.48 -7.64 -17.30
CA PRO A 370 0.53 -7.64 -16.21
C PRO A 370 1.09 -8.47 -15.04
N LEU A 371 1.99 -7.92 -14.24
CA LEU A 371 2.38 -8.56 -12.98
C LEU A 371 2.53 -7.52 -11.86
N ARG A 372 1.42 -7.42 -11.10
CA ARG A 372 1.32 -7.46 -9.63
C ARG A 372 2.14 -6.44 -8.82
N LEU A 373 1.43 -5.50 -8.20
CA LEU A 373 1.94 -4.28 -7.59
C LEU A 373 1.20 -3.91 -6.29
N THR A 374 1.95 -3.42 -5.29
CA THR A 374 1.56 -2.55 -4.15
C THR A 374 1.34 -3.14 -2.75
N GLU A 375 1.96 -2.51 -1.73
CA GLU A 375 1.60 -2.72 -0.31
C GLU A 375 1.61 -1.48 0.60
N ASN A 376 2.30 -0.37 0.28
CA ASN A 376 2.58 0.67 1.31
C ASN A 376 1.84 2.01 1.19
N PHE A 377 0.78 2.12 0.39
CA PHE A 377 0.27 3.45 0.03
C PHE A 377 -0.63 4.14 1.08
N TRP A 378 -1.37 3.41 1.93
CA TRP A 378 -2.45 4.04 2.74
C TRP A 378 -2.43 3.79 4.24
N MET A 379 -1.66 2.82 4.74
CA MET A 379 -1.65 2.48 6.18
C MET A 379 -0.68 3.34 7.01
N LYS A 380 0.13 4.20 6.38
CA LYS A 380 1.11 5.04 7.10
C LYS A 380 0.47 6.18 7.91
N ASN A 381 -0.76 6.61 7.58
CA ASN A 381 -1.40 7.78 8.20
C ASN A 381 -2.36 7.45 9.36
N CYS A 382 -2.42 6.19 9.82
CA CYS A 382 -3.36 5.77 10.86
C CYS A 382 -2.86 5.97 12.30
N PHE A 383 -1.68 6.56 12.53
CA PHE A 383 -1.14 6.74 13.88
C PHE A 383 -0.44 8.08 14.11
N PRO A 384 -0.89 8.90 15.08
CA PRO A 384 0.00 9.78 15.81
C PRO A 384 0.78 8.94 16.83
N VAL A 385 2.03 8.63 16.53
CA VAL A 385 2.84 7.74 17.38
C VAL A 385 3.31 8.48 18.66
N LYS A 386 2.66 8.20 19.81
CA LYS A 386 3.34 8.19 21.11
C LYS A 386 4.23 6.93 21.16
N ARG A 387 5.49 7.05 20.78
CA ARG A 387 6.49 5.97 20.88
C ARG A 387 7.08 5.99 22.29
N ILE A 388 6.68 5.03 23.13
CA ILE A 388 7.42 4.73 24.37
C ILE A 388 8.68 3.95 23.95
N GLN A 389 9.84 4.54 24.25
CA GLN A 389 11.14 3.88 24.13
C GLN A 389 11.23 2.73 25.14
N LEU A 390 11.37 1.49 24.65
CA LEU A 390 11.89 0.38 25.44
C LEU A 390 13.37 0.22 25.07
N LEU A 391 14.23 0.85 25.88
CA LEU A 391 15.66 0.61 25.92
C LEU A 391 15.92 -0.81 26.43
N PHE A 392 16.66 -1.60 25.67
CA PHE A 392 17.22 -2.87 26.14
C PHE A 392 18.34 -2.60 27.16
N GLY A 393 18.32 -3.32 28.28
CA GLY A 393 19.42 -3.40 29.23
C GLY A 393 19.17 -4.50 30.26
N ILE A 394 19.73 -5.68 30.02
CA ILE A 394 19.71 -6.82 30.95
C ILE A 394 21.03 -6.83 31.75
N ILE A 395 20.86 -6.78 33.08
CA ILE A 395 21.70 -7.27 34.21
C ILE A 395 22.93 -6.45 34.63
N ALA A 396 22.84 -5.84 35.83
CA ALA A 396 23.66 -6.21 36.99
C ALA A 396 23.07 -5.70 38.32
N LYS A 397 23.08 -6.59 39.32
CA LYS A 397 22.64 -6.44 40.73
C LYS A 397 23.27 -5.26 41.48
N LYS A 398 22.49 -4.49 42.27
CA LYS A 398 22.54 -4.43 43.76
C LYS A 398 21.65 -3.31 44.35
N LYS A 399 20.65 -3.74 45.13
CA LYS A 399 20.15 -3.24 46.44
C LYS A 399 20.63 -1.83 46.92
N VAL A 400 19.68 -0.92 47.18
CA VAL A 400 19.30 -0.35 48.50
C VAL A 400 18.59 1.03 48.39
N ARG A 401 17.34 1.05 48.90
CA ARG A 401 16.55 2.09 49.64
C ARG A 401 16.52 3.58 49.24
N SER A 402 15.26 4.05 49.11
CA SER A 402 14.60 5.25 49.69
C SER A 402 15.22 6.63 49.41
N SER A 403 14.49 7.70 49.10
CA SER A 403 13.21 8.19 49.60
C SER A 403 12.76 9.39 48.73
N CYS A 404 11.45 9.64 48.67
CA CYS A 404 10.85 10.93 48.32
C CYS A 404 10.54 11.70 49.63
N PRO A 405 10.00 12.94 49.62
CA PRO A 405 10.13 14.11 48.72
C PRO A 405 10.32 15.39 49.64
N PRO A 406 9.72 16.60 49.49
CA PRO A 406 9.08 17.34 48.38
C PRO A 406 9.46 18.86 48.32
N CYS A 407 8.77 19.61 47.42
CA CYS A 407 8.19 20.96 47.60
C CYS A 407 8.69 22.14 46.74
N LEU A 408 7.71 22.74 46.04
CA LEU A 408 7.39 24.19 45.89
C LEU A 408 8.42 25.08 45.14
N SER A 409 8.09 26.16 44.43
CA SER A 409 6.90 26.77 43.84
C SER A 409 7.38 28.10 43.19
N PHE A 410 6.53 28.69 42.33
CA PHE A 410 6.49 30.11 41.94
C PHE A 410 7.53 30.74 40.98
N CYS A 411 6.95 31.28 39.89
CA CYS A 411 7.17 32.58 39.21
C CYS A 411 8.57 33.20 39.13
N VAL A 412 8.93 33.65 37.91
CA VAL A 412 9.15 35.08 37.55
C VAL A 412 9.73 35.12 36.12
N ASN A 413 8.97 35.70 35.19
CA ASN A 413 9.51 36.41 34.01
C ASN A 413 9.90 37.81 34.50
N PRO A 414 10.96 38.46 33.99
CA PRO A 414 10.74 39.31 32.81
C PRO A 414 12.00 39.56 31.91
N ILE A 415 11.78 40.42 30.91
CA ILE A 415 12.74 41.34 30.25
C ILE A 415 13.16 40.95 28.84
N VAL A 416 12.42 41.56 27.90
CA VAL A 416 12.85 41.97 26.55
C VAL A 416 13.83 43.14 26.67
N PRO A 417 14.79 43.27 25.74
CA PRO A 417 14.95 44.55 25.06
C PRO A 417 14.98 44.42 23.55
N ALA A 418 14.25 45.34 22.91
CA ALA A 418 14.34 45.67 21.50
C ALA A 418 15.63 46.44 21.21
N TYR A 419 16.25 46.24 20.05
CA TYR A 419 16.86 47.33 19.29
C TYR A 419 16.80 47.07 17.78
N LEU A 420 16.51 48.17 17.10
CA LEU A 420 16.20 48.39 15.70
C LEU A 420 17.42 48.50 14.76
N ARG A 421 17.10 48.40 13.46
CA ARG A 421 17.66 49.13 12.29
C ARG A 421 18.99 48.62 11.72
N LYS A 422 19.12 48.43 10.40
CA LYS A 422 19.16 49.41 9.28
C LYS A 422 19.18 48.60 7.96
N ILE A 423 18.65 48.95 6.78
CA ILE A 423 18.06 50.15 6.15
C ILE A 423 16.84 49.70 5.35
#